data_AF-A0A9P8JIC0-F1
#
_entry.id   AF-A0A9P8JIC0-F1
#
_cell.length_a   1.000
_cell.length_b   1.000
_cell.length_c   1.000
_cell.angle_alpha   90.00
_cell.angle_beta   90.00
_cell.angle_gamma   90.00
#
_symmetry.space_group_name_H-M   'P 1'
#
loop_
_entity.id
_entity.type
_entity.pdbx_description
1 polymer ?
#
loop_
_entity_poly.entity_id
_entity_poly.type
_entity_poly.pdbx_seq_one_letter_code
_entity_poly.pdbx_strand_id
1 'polypeptide(L)'
;MSVFAQNNGVVALTRCANRKAGYAACFWLLIMGIFSKFAAALVAIPSAVLGGMTTFLFASVATSGLRIISTVPFTRRNRFILAAAFAPGFGATLVPTWFSYVFTYHGSNQALEGFFNAIVLVMEQGFAVGAFVALILNLILPEEIEDEEIPELTANTIDAPADEEEWRHIRREDESEKISPVKN
;
A
#
# COMPACT_ATOMS: atom_id res chain seq x y z
N MET A 1 -14.97 12.82 -8.00
CA MET A 1 -13.78 12.88 -8.88
C MET A 1 -12.65 13.52 -8.07
N SER A 2 -11.49 12.87 -7.97
CA SER A 2 -10.29 13.36 -7.27
C SER A 2 -9.14 13.59 -8.26
N VAL A 3 -8.02 14.13 -7.79
CA VAL A 3 -6.84 14.41 -8.63
C VAL A 3 -6.13 13.11 -9.00
N PHE A 4 -5.89 12.90 -10.30
CA PHE A 4 -5.14 11.75 -10.82
C PHE A 4 -3.63 11.96 -10.63
N ALA A 5 -3.01 11.17 -9.77
CA ALA A 5 -1.57 11.25 -9.50
C ALA A 5 -0.68 10.77 -10.66
N GLN A 6 -1.24 10.04 -11.65
CA GLN A 6 -0.48 9.53 -12.80
C GLN A 6 0.10 10.64 -13.69
N ASN A 7 -0.49 11.84 -13.68
CA ASN A 7 -0.01 12.97 -14.48
C ASN A 7 1.40 13.44 -14.06
N ASN A 8 1.74 13.32 -12.78
CA ASN A 8 3.04 13.72 -12.24
C ASN A 8 4.18 12.88 -12.86
N GLY A 9 3.94 11.59 -13.12
CA GLY A 9 4.91 10.71 -13.78
C GLY A 9 5.18 11.11 -15.23
N VAL A 10 4.14 11.47 -15.98
CA VAL A 10 4.28 11.92 -17.37
C VAL A 10 5.05 13.25 -17.43
N VAL A 11 4.77 14.17 -16.51
CA VAL A 11 5.48 15.46 -16.43
C VAL A 11 6.97 15.25 -16.07
N ALA A 12 7.28 14.33 -15.16
CA ALA A 12 8.66 14.02 -14.79
C ALA A 12 9.48 13.47 -15.98
N LEU A 13 8.88 12.62 -16.82
CA LEU A 13 9.55 12.03 -17.99
C LEU A 13 9.66 13.01 -19.17
N THR A 14 8.59 13.76 -19.46
CA THR A 14 8.53 14.68 -20.60
C THR A 14 9.13 16.05 -20.31
N ARG A 15 9.40 16.35 -19.03
CA ARG A 15 9.82 17.68 -18.53
C ARG A 15 8.91 18.84 -18.97
N CYS A 16 7.65 18.54 -19.30
CA CYS A 16 6.69 19.51 -19.77
C CYS A 16 5.51 19.62 -18.81
N ALA A 17 5.50 20.66 -17.97
CA ALA A 17 4.41 20.98 -17.04
C ALA A 17 3.48 22.08 -17.59
N ASN A 18 3.40 22.23 -18.91
CA ASN A 18 2.68 23.34 -19.53
C ASN A 18 1.15 23.15 -19.41
N ARG A 19 0.44 24.19 -18.95
CA ARG A 19 -1.03 24.22 -18.87
C ARG A 19 -1.71 23.92 -20.21
N LYS A 20 -1.08 24.31 -21.33
CA LYS A 20 -1.58 24.02 -22.68
C LYS A 20 -1.68 22.52 -22.96
N ALA A 21 -0.76 21.70 -22.45
CA ALA A 21 -0.83 20.25 -22.60
C ALA A 21 -2.05 19.68 -21.85
N GLY A 22 -2.34 20.19 -20.65
CA GLY A 22 -3.55 19.86 -19.90
C GLY A 22 -4.83 20.25 -20.64
N TYR A 23 -4.91 21.48 -21.17
CA TYR A 23 -6.06 21.91 -21.96
C TYR A 23 -6.25 21.07 -23.24
N ALA A 24 -5.16 20.69 -23.92
CA ALA A 24 -5.22 19.79 -25.06
C ALA A 24 -5.76 18.41 -24.66
N ALA A 25 -5.33 17.85 -23.52
CA ALA A 25 -5.85 16.58 -23.01
C ALA A 25 -7.35 16.67 -22.70
N CYS A 26 -7.81 17.73 -22.02
CA CYS A 26 -9.24 17.96 -21.77
C CYS A 26 -10.04 18.06 -23.08
N PHE A 27 -9.53 18.78 -24.07
CA PHE A 27 -10.16 18.90 -25.38
C PHE A 27 -10.30 17.54 -26.07
N TRP A 28 -9.26 16.70 -26.07
CA TRP A 28 -9.32 15.36 -26.62
C TRP A 28 -10.30 14.45 -25.87
N LEU A 29 -10.33 14.51 -24.54
CA LEU A 29 -11.28 13.75 -23.73
C LEU A 29 -12.74 14.13 -24.02
N LEU A 30 -13.02 15.43 -24.20
CA LEU A 30 -14.35 15.90 -24.60
C LEU A 30 -14.74 15.40 -25.99
N ILE A 31 -13.83 15.51 -26.96
CA ILE A 31 -14.05 15.00 -28.33
C ILE A 31 -14.34 13.50 -28.30
N MET A 32 -13.50 12.72 -27.64
CA MET A 32 -13.66 11.27 -27.53
C MET A 32 -14.94 10.88 -26.77
N GLY A 33 -15.36 11.69 -25.80
CA GLY A 33 -16.63 11.51 -25.08
C GLY A 33 -17.87 11.80 -25.93
N ILE A 34 -17.81 12.80 -26.81
CA ILE A 34 -18.92 13.13 -27.74
C ILE A 34 -19.07 12.04 -28.80
N PHE A 35 -17.96 11.49 -29.30
CA PHE A 35 -17.99 10.42 -30.31
C PHE A 35 -18.29 9.06 -29.68
N SER A 36 -19.57 8.69 -29.65
CA SER A 36 -20.08 7.43 -29.03
C SER A 36 -19.45 6.15 -29.60
N LYS A 37 -18.89 6.19 -30.81
CA LYS A 37 -18.14 5.06 -31.40
C LYS A 37 -16.90 4.69 -30.58
N PHE A 38 -16.23 5.68 -29.98
CA PHE A 38 -15.08 5.43 -29.11
C PHE A 38 -15.53 4.74 -27.81
N ALA A 39 -16.64 5.19 -27.21
CA ALA A 39 -17.23 4.52 -26.06
C ALA A 39 -17.63 3.07 -26.37
N ALA A 40 -18.24 2.82 -27.54
CA ALA A 40 -18.56 1.46 -27.99
C ALA A 40 -17.31 0.58 -28.14
N ALA A 41 -16.20 1.14 -28.64
CA ALA A 41 -14.93 0.42 -28.73
C ALA A 41 -14.37 0.05 -27.35
N LEU A 42 -14.49 0.93 -26.35
CA LEU A 42 -14.08 0.64 -24.97
C LEU A 42 -14.94 -0.46 -24.32
N VAL A 43 -16.25 -0.45 -24.58
CA VAL A 43 -17.17 -1.49 -24.07
C VAL A 43 -16.93 -2.84 -24.76
N ALA A 44 -16.45 -2.84 -26.00
CA ALA A 44 -16.10 -4.05 -26.74
C ALA A 44 -14.78 -4.71 -26.26
N ILE A 45 -14.04 -4.09 -25.34
CA ILE A 45 -12.80 -4.67 -24.79
C ILE A 45 -13.14 -5.95 -24.00
N PRO A 46 -12.45 -7.08 -24.25
CA PRO A 46 -12.68 -8.32 -23.52
C PRO A 46 -12.48 -8.16 -22.01
N SER A 47 -13.31 -8.87 -21.23
CA SER A 47 -13.25 -8.85 -19.76
C SER A 47 -11.88 -9.25 -19.20
N ALA A 48 -11.16 -10.16 -19.87
CA ALA A 48 -9.81 -10.55 -19.48
C ALA A 48 -8.81 -9.37 -19.52
N VAL A 49 -8.91 -8.50 -20.52
CA VAL A 49 -8.02 -7.32 -20.66
C VAL A 49 -8.41 -6.26 -19.64
N LEU A 50 -9.72 -6.02 -19.47
CA LEU A 50 -10.21 -5.10 -18.45
C LEU A 50 -9.80 -5.56 -17.04
N GLY A 51 -9.92 -6.84 -16.73
CA GLY A 51 -9.50 -7.42 -15.47
C GLY A 51 -8.00 -7.25 -15.20
N GLY A 52 -7.16 -7.47 -16.22
CA GLY A 52 -5.71 -7.24 -16.11
C GLY A 52 -5.39 -5.76 -15.84
N MET A 53 -5.99 -4.85 -16.60
CA MET A 53 -5.85 -3.40 -16.40
C MET A 53 -6.29 -2.98 -14.99
N THR A 54 -7.47 -3.40 -14.54
CA THR A 54 -8.00 -3.03 -13.21
C THR A 54 -7.14 -3.61 -12.09
N THR A 55 -6.65 -4.84 -12.24
CA THR A 55 -5.77 -5.46 -11.24
C THR A 55 -4.47 -4.68 -11.09
N PHE A 56 -3.86 -4.28 -12.21
CA PHE A 56 -2.67 -3.43 -12.19
C PHE A 56 -2.95 -2.07 -11.52
N LEU A 57 -4.10 -1.45 -11.81
CA LEU A 57 -4.49 -0.19 -11.18
C LEU A 57 -4.65 -0.34 -9.66
N PHE A 58 -5.32 -1.39 -9.17
CA PHE A 58 -5.47 -1.65 -7.74
C PHE A 58 -4.13 -1.97 -7.07
N ALA A 59 -3.26 -2.77 -7.71
CA ALA A 59 -1.92 -3.05 -7.22
C ALA A 59 -1.09 -1.76 -7.09
N SER A 60 -1.13 -0.88 -8.11
CA SER A 60 -0.45 0.42 -8.07
C SER A 60 -0.94 1.31 -6.93
N VAL A 61 -2.26 1.33 -6.67
CA VAL A 61 -2.84 2.05 -5.52
C VAL A 61 -2.31 1.47 -4.20
N ALA A 62 -2.29 0.15 -4.06
CA ALA A 62 -1.76 -0.51 -2.86
C ALA A 62 -0.27 -0.19 -2.65
N THR A 63 0.55 -0.25 -3.70
CA THR A 63 1.97 0.12 -3.64
C THR A 63 2.17 1.58 -3.27
N SER A 64 1.34 2.50 -3.81
CA SER A 64 1.38 3.91 -3.41
C SER A 64 1.01 4.10 -1.94
N GLY A 65 0.05 3.33 -1.42
CA GLY A 65 -0.29 3.33 0.01
C GLY A 65 0.88 2.90 0.89
N LEU A 66 1.57 1.81 0.52
CA LEU A 66 2.79 1.36 1.21
C LEU A 66 3.90 2.41 1.15
N ARG A 67 4.07 3.10 0.02
CA ARG A 67 5.04 4.19 -0.11
C ARG A 67 4.72 5.34 0.86
N ILE A 68 3.45 5.69 1.04
CA ILE A 68 3.03 6.71 2.00
C ILE A 68 3.37 6.27 3.43
N ILE A 69 3.08 5.02 3.79
CA ILE A 69 3.43 4.48 5.13
C ILE A 69 4.95 4.54 5.36
N SER A 70 5.76 4.25 4.34
CA SER A 70 7.22 4.31 4.43
C SER A 70 7.82 5.71 4.62
N THR A 71 7.00 6.77 4.59
CA THR A 71 7.47 8.14 4.86
C THR A 71 7.57 8.45 6.35
N VAL A 72 7.02 7.59 7.22
CA VAL A 72 7.02 7.73 8.67
C VAL A 72 8.04 6.75 9.28
N PRO A 73 8.79 7.12 10.33
CA PRO A 73 9.72 6.20 10.98
C PRO A 73 8.99 4.98 11.55
N PHE A 74 9.55 3.79 11.34
CA PHE A 74 8.97 2.51 11.79
C PHE A 74 9.31 2.21 13.26
N THR A 75 8.97 3.12 14.16
CA THR A 75 9.12 2.94 15.61
C THR A 75 8.22 1.81 16.13
N ARG A 76 8.45 1.36 17.37
CA ARG A 76 7.60 0.34 18.01
C ARG A 76 6.15 0.83 18.09
N ARG A 77 5.94 2.09 18.48
CA ARG A 77 4.64 2.77 18.44
C ARG A 77 3.99 2.72 17.06
N ASN A 78 4.68 3.15 16.01
CA ASN A 78 4.08 3.28 14.68
C ASN A 78 3.77 1.91 14.05
N ARG A 79 4.62 0.90 14.29
CA ARG A 79 4.35 -0.49 13.90
C ARG A 79 3.14 -1.07 14.63
N PHE A 80 3.00 -0.78 15.92
CA PHE A 80 1.84 -1.20 16.69
C PHE A 80 0.54 -0.57 16.18
N ILE A 81 0.53 0.74 15.96
CA ILE A 81 -0.64 1.46 15.39
C ILE A 81 -1.01 0.87 14.03
N LEU A 82 -0.01 0.65 13.17
CA LEU A 82 -0.20 0.09 11.83
C LEU A 82 -0.82 -1.31 11.89
N ALA A 83 -0.26 -2.21 12.70
CA ALA A 83 -0.75 -3.57 12.86
C ALA A 83 -2.17 -3.60 13.46
N ALA A 84 -2.40 -2.81 14.50
CA ALA A 84 -3.69 -2.73 15.19
C ALA A 84 -4.78 -2.08 14.34
N ALA A 85 -4.44 -1.23 13.37
CA ALA A 85 -5.37 -0.67 12.40
C ALA A 85 -5.66 -1.65 11.25
N PHE A 86 -4.63 -2.33 10.73
CA PHE A 86 -4.77 -3.26 9.61
C PHE A 86 -5.58 -4.50 9.99
N ALA A 87 -5.37 -5.08 11.17
CA ALA A 87 -6.06 -6.30 11.60
C ALA A 87 -7.60 -6.18 11.56
N PRO A 88 -8.25 -5.21 12.24
CA PRO A 88 -9.70 -5.04 12.16
C PRO A 88 -10.16 -4.48 10.81
N GLY A 89 -9.36 -3.67 10.11
CA GLY A 89 -9.71 -3.17 8.78
C GLY A 89 -9.82 -4.29 7.74
N PHE A 90 -8.83 -5.20 7.71
CA PHE A 90 -8.93 -6.41 6.88
C PHE A 90 -10.00 -7.37 7.41
N GLY A 91 -10.12 -7.53 8.73
CA GLY A 91 -11.15 -8.38 9.35
C GLY A 91 -12.57 -7.98 8.94
N ALA A 92 -12.87 -6.68 8.93
CA ALA A 92 -14.16 -6.14 8.48
C ALA A 92 -14.45 -6.46 6.99
N THR A 93 -13.41 -6.54 6.16
CA THR A 93 -13.56 -6.89 4.73
C THR A 93 -13.74 -8.41 4.54
N LEU A 94 -13.15 -9.23 5.41
CA LEU A 94 -13.21 -10.69 5.33
C LEU A 94 -14.50 -11.29 5.89
N VAL A 95 -15.11 -10.65 6.90
CA VAL A 95 -16.33 -11.13 7.53
C VAL A 95 -17.51 -10.22 7.15
N PRO A 96 -18.21 -10.51 6.04
CA PRO A 96 -19.41 -9.77 5.68
C PRO A 96 -20.45 -9.91 6.81
N THR A 97 -21.18 -8.84 7.13
CA THR A 97 -22.25 -8.80 8.15
C THR A 97 -21.83 -8.97 9.62
N TRP A 98 -20.53 -8.96 9.96
CA TRP A 98 -20.08 -9.02 11.37
C TRP A 98 -20.75 -7.94 12.25
N PHE A 99 -20.84 -6.71 11.73
CA PHE A 99 -21.43 -5.59 12.45
C PHE A 99 -22.96 -5.64 12.52
N SER A 100 -23.61 -6.44 11.66
CA SER A 100 -25.06 -6.64 11.70
C SER A 100 -25.50 -7.35 12.97
N TYR A 101 -24.63 -8.15 13.61
CA TYR A 101 -24.92 -8.79 14.90
C TYR A 101 -24.72 -7.85 16.10
N VAL A 102 -23.95 -6.78 15.93
CA VAL A 102 -23.65 -5.80 17.00
C VAL A 102 -24.70 -4.68 17.05
N PHE A 103 -25.22 -4.27 15.90
CA PHE A 103 -26.23 -3.22 15.76
C PHE A 103 -27.54 -3.77 15.18
N THR A 104 -28.25 -4.62 15.94
CA THR A 104 -29.61 -5.04 15.58
C THR A 104 -30.65 -4.14 16.23
N TYR A 105 -31.55 -3.58 15.41
CA TYR A 105 -32.77 -2.93 15.87
C TYR A 105 -33.97 -3.61 15.22
N HIS A 106 -34.76 -4.32 16.03
CA HIS A 106 -35.98 -5.03 15.59
C HIS A 106 -37.27 -4.29 15.99
N GLY A 107 -37.23 -2.97 16.12
CA GLY A 107 -38.41 -2.16 16.45
C GLY A 107 -39.15 -1.64 15.21
N SER A 108 -40.33 -1.05 15.41
CA SER A 108 -41.16 -0.50 14.32
C SER A 108 -40.71 0.87 13.80
N ASN A 109 -39.59 1.41 14.31
CA ASN A 109 -39.11 2.74 13.95
C ASN A 109 -38.13 2.70 12.78
N GLN A 110 -38.66 2.93 11.58
CA GLN A 110 -37.89 2.92 10.32
C GLN A 110 -36.74 3.94 10.30
N ALA A 111 -36.85 5.07 11.01
CA ALA A 111 -35.79 6.07 11.06
C ALA A 111 -34.56 5.57 11.85
N LEU A 112 -34.80 4.85 12.94
CA LEU A 112 -33.73 4.31 13.78
C LEU A 112 -33.09 3.07 13.13
N GLU A 113 -33.89 2.25 12.46
CA GLU A 113 -33.41 1.15 11.62
C GLU A 113 -32.49 1.65 10.49
N GLY A 114 -32.92 2.69 9.76
CA GLY A 114 -32.11 3.31 8.71
C GLY A 114 -30.78 3.89 9.22
N PHE A 115 -30.78 4.47 10.43
CA PHE A 115 -29.55 4.97 11.07
C PHE A 115 -28.57 3.85 11.42
N PHE A 116 -29.04 2.75 12.02
CA PHE A 116 -28.18 1.61 12.32
C PHE A 116 -27.66 0.92 11.06
N ASN A 117 -28.49 0.80 10.01
CA ASN A 117 -28.05 0.29 8.72
C ASN A 117 -26.95 1.16 8.10
N ALA A 118 -27.03 2.48 8.24
CA ALA A 118 -25.97 3.38 7.79
C ALA A 118 -24.65 3.17 8.57
N ILE A 119 -24.73 2.95 9.89
CA ILE A 119 -23.56 2.62 10.71
C ILE A 119 -22.92 1.30 10.24
N VAL A 120 -23.74 0.26 10.07
CA VAL A 120 -23.26 -1.05 9.59
C VAL A 120 -22.57 -0.91 8.23
N LEU A 121 -23.15 -0.16 7.30
CA LEU A 121 -22.56 0.06 5.97
C LEU A 121 -21.17 0.72 6.04
N VAL A 122 -20.97 1.68 6.94
CA VAL A 122 -19.67 2.33 7.15
C VAL A 122 -18.67 1.36 7.79
N MET A 123 -19.11 0.57 8.76
CA MET A 123 -18.25 -0.39 9.45
C MET A 123 -17.87 -1.60 8.57
N GLU A 124 -18.66 -1.94 7.55
CA GLU A 124 -18.29 -2.93 6.54
C GLU A 124 -17.16 -2.45 5.63
N GLN A 125 -16.91 -1.13 5.54
CA GLN A 125 -15.77 -0.61 4.79
C GLN A 125 -14.49 -0.78 5.61
N GLY A 126 -13.67 -1.78 5.25
CA GLY A 126 -12.44 -2.08 5.96
C GLY A 126 -11.46 -0.91 6.10
N PHE A 127 -11.36 -0.05 5.09
CA PHE A 127 -10.51 1.15 5.17
C PHE A 127 -11.03 2.17 6.19
N ALA A 128 -12.34 2.26 6.42
CA ALA A 128 -12.93 3.19 7.38
C ALA A 128 -12.66 2.73 8.81
N VAL A 129 -12.84 1.43 9.10
CA VAL A 129 -12.50 0.83 10.39
C VAL A 129 -11.01 0.97 10.68
N GLY A 130 -10.15 0.63 9.72
CA GLY A 130 -8.70 0.77 9.87
C GLY A 130 -8.27 2.22 10.14
N ALA A 131 -8.82 3.17 9.38
CA ALA A 131 -8.52 4.60 9.59
C ALA A 131 -9.00 5.11 10.95
N PHE A 132 -10.18 4.69 11.40
CA PHE A 132 -10.71 5.04 12.71
C PHE A 132 -9.80 4.52 13.83
N VAL A 133 -9.42 3.25 13.79
CA VAL A 133 -8.52 2.64 14.78
C VAL A 133 -7.14 3.31 14.75
N ALA A 134 -6.58 3.55 13.56
CA ALA A 134 -5.30 4.25 13.42
C ALA A 134 -5.32 5.65 14.04
N LEU A 135 -6.41 6.40 13.79
CA LEU A 135 -6.58 7.76 14.32
C LEU A 135 -6.68 7.74 15.85
N ILE A 136 -7.51 6.87 16.41
CA ILE A 136 -7.72 6.75 17.85
C ILE A 136 -6.42 6.33 18.54
N LEU A 137 -5.72 5.32 18.02
CA LEU A 137 -4.45 4.88 18.59
C LEU A 137 -3.36 5.95 18.46
N ASN A 138 -3.29 6.66 17.33
CA ASN A 138 -2.34 7.75 17.18
C ASN A 138 -2.60 8.91 18.15
N LEU A 139 -3.84 9.12 18.59
CA LEU A 139 -4.20 10.15 19.58
C LEU A 139 -3.93 9.72 21.02
N ILE A 140 -4.16 8.44 21.34
CA ILE A 140 -4.03 7.90 22.71
C ILE A 140 -2.58 7.55 23.03
N LEU A 141 -1.85 6.96 22.08
CA LEU A 141 -0.46 6.54 22.32
C LEU A 141 0.45 7.76 22.33
N PRO A 142 1.19 7.99 23.44
CA PRO A 142 2.15 9.07 23.52
C PRO A 142 3.23 8.90 22.45
N GLU A 143 3.77 10.02 21.96
CA GLU A 143 4.90 9.97 21.02
C GLU A 143 6.10 9.31 21.69
N GLU A 144 6.65 8.30 21.02
CA GLU A 144 7.89 7.64 21.42
C GLU A 144 9.02 8.53 20.91
N ILE A 145 9.76 9.17 21.81
CA ILE A 145 11.02 9.85 21.47
C ILE A 145 11.98 8.73 21.08
N GLU A 146 12.62 8.83 19.92
CA GLU A 146 13.61 7.85 19.45
C GLU A 146 14.84 7.88 20.37
N ASP A 147 14.75 7.23 21.53
CA ASP A 147 15.90 6.90 22.36
C ASP A 147 16.38 5.50 21.95
N GLU A 148 17.54 5.50 21.31
CA GLU A 148 18.34 4.36 20.82
C GLU A 148 17.69 3.50 19.72
N GLU A 149 18.34 3.54 18.54
CA GLU A 149 18.34 2.43 17.59
C GLU A 149 18.70 1.15 18.37
N ILE A 150 17.71 0.40 18.84
CA ILE A 150 17.90 -1.03 19.06
C ILE A 150 18.21 -1.54 17.66
N PRO A 151 19.46 -1.93 17.34
CA PRO A 151 19.76 -2.41 16.02
C PRO A 151 18.81 -3.57 15.76
N GLU A 152 17.96 -3.45 14.75
CA GLU A 152 17.24 -4.60 14.24
C GLU A 152 18.31 -5.62 13.91
N LEU A 153 18.38 -6.68 14.72
CA LEU A 153 19.26 -7.80 14.49
C LEU A 153 18.71 -8.53 13.25
N THR A 154 18.98 -7.94 12.08
CA THR A 154 18.64 -8.52 10.78
C THR A 154 19.47 -9.78 10.61
N ALA A 155 18.96 -10.79 9.89
CA ALA A 155 19.68 -12.06 9.70
C ALA A 155 21.14 -11.83 9.25
N ASN A 156 21.35 -10.81 8.42
CA ASN A 156 22.66 -10.38 7.93
C ASN A 156 23.65 -9.95 9.03
N THR A 157 23.17 -9.40 10.16
CA THR A 157 24.02 -8.99 11.30
C THR A 157 24.35 -10.13 12.27
N ILE A 158 23.56 -11.21 12.26
CA ILE A 158 23.79 -12.40 13.08
C ILE A 158 24.87 -13.27 12.42
N ASP A 159 24.81 -13.38 11.09
CA ASP A 159 25.71 -14.24 10.31
C ASP A 159 27.00 -13.51 9.91
N ALA A 160 27.04 -12.17 9.95
CA ALA A 160 28.24 -11.36 9.67
C ALA A 160 29.55 -11.88 10.29
N PRO A 161 29.62 -12.23 11.59
CA PRO A 161 30.85 -12.79 12.16
C PRO A 161 31.22 -14.16 11.58
N ALA A 162 30.23 -15.03 11.29
CA ALA A 162 30.47 -16.34 10.69
C ALA A 162 30.89 -16.22 9.21
N ASP A 163 30.26 -15.33 8.46
CA ASP A 163 30.60 -15.01 7.07
C ASP A 163 32.02 -14.43 7.01
N GLU A 164 32.38 -13.51 7.90
CA GLU A 164 33.75 -12.96 7.97
C GLU A 164 34.80 -14.03 8.25
N GLU A 165 34.50 -15.03 9.09
CA GLU A 165 35.36 -16.18 9.34
C GLU A 165 35.50 -17.06 8.10
N GLU A 166 34.40 -17.37 7.40
CA GLU A 166 34.40 -18.14 6.16
C GLU A 166 35.23 -17.44 5.05
N TRP A 167 35.05 -16.12 4.86
CA TRP A 167 35.85 -15.32 3.92
C TRP A 167 37.34 -15.24 4.28
N ARG A 168 37.70 -15.40 5.56
CA ARG A 168 39.12 -15.48 5.99
C ARG A 168 39.72 -16.85 5.67
N HIS A 169 38.94 -17.93 5.77
CA HIS A 169 39.37 -19.27 5.39
C HIS A 169 39.63 -19.36 3.88
N ILE A 170 38.69 -18.89 3.05
CA ILE A 170 38.82 -18.91 1.58
C ILE A 170 40.06 -18.11 1.13
N ARG A 171 40.28 -16.91 1.68
CA ARG A 171 41.47 -16.11 1.35
C ARG A 171 42.79 -16.77 1.74
N ARG A 172 42.84 -17.53 2.83
CA ARG A 172 44.05 -18.28 3.22
C ARG A 172 44.30 -19.47 2.31
N GLU A 173 43.25 -20.16 1.86
CA GLU A 173 43.38 -21.26 0.90
C GLU A 173 43.93 -20.74 -0.44
N ASP A 174 43.39 -19.64 -0.97
CA ASP A 174 43.87 -18.98 -2.20
C ASP A 174 45.35 -18.54 -2.11
N GLU A 175 45.80 -18.05 -0.95
CA GLU A 175 47.21 -17.71 -0.72
C GLU A 175 48.10 -18.97 -0.64
N SER A 176 47.61 -20.06 -0.04
CA SER A 176 48.36 -21.31 0.06
C SER A 176 48.52 -22.02 -1.29
N GLU A 177 47.53 -21.92 -2.17
CA GLU A 177 47.54 -22.53 -3.51
C GLU A 177 48.52 -21.78 -4.44
N LYS A 178 48.66 -20.47 -4.29
CA LYS A 178 49.62 -19.64 -5.03
C LYS A 178 51.09 -19.87 -4.63
N ILE A 179 51.35 -20.44 -3.45
CA ILE A 179 52.71 -20.64 -2.90
C ILE A 179 53.26 -22.04 -3.19
N SER A 180 52.52 -22.92 -3.89
CA SER A 180 53.05 -24.23 -4.31
C SER A 180 53.49 -24.23 -5.78
N PRO A 181 54.71 -23.75 -6.14
CA PRO A 181 55.25 -24.00 -7.46
C PRO A 181 55.59 -25.49 -7.58
N VAL A 182 55.00 -26.11 -8.60
CA VAL A 182 55.49 -27.26 -9.38
C VAL A 182 56.80 -27.84 -8.83
N LYS A 183 56.70 -28.90 -8.00
CA LYS A 183 57.81 -29.82 -7.76
C LYS A 183 58.01 -30.63 -9.04
N ASN A 184 59.10 -30.35 -9.75
CA ASN A 184 59.72 -31.28 -10.71
C ASN A 184 60.21 -32.55 -10.01
#